data_AF-A0A3D9T2T5-F1
#
_entry.id   AF-A0A3D9T2T5-F1
#
_cell.length_a   1.000
_cell.length_b   1.000
_cell.length_c   1.000
_cell.angle_alpha   90.00
_cell.angle_beta   90.00
_cell.angle_gamma   90.00
#
_symmetry.space_group_name_H-M   'P 1'
#
loop_
_entity.id
_entity.type
_entity.pdbx_description
1 polymer ?
#
loop_
_entity_poly.entity_id
_entity_poly.type
_entity_poly.pdbx_seq_one_letter_code
_entity_poly.pdbx_strand_id
1 'polypeptide(L)'
;MDESARTNTATAPPQTAPYSEAEPRHTALQELAGLLRGQGYTAKVERLHLTVTDGDEPVEVWAQRRPNDENRLWFAWAGGGPMCPADQPQDAVVAVKAALHQIPARM
;
A
#
# COMPACT_ATOMS: atom_id res chain seq x y z
N MET A 1 0.85 5.06 64.95
CA MET A 1 1.37 5.96 63.92
C MET A 1 1.83 5.04 62.81
N ASP A 2 0.90 4.70 61.93
CA ASP A 2 1.07 3.64 60.94
C ASP A 2 1.25 4.25 59.55
N GLU A 3 1.97 3.49 58.75
CA GLU A 3 2.74 3.86 57.58
C GLU A 3 1.88 3.72 56.31
N SER A 4 2.35 4.28 55.20
CA SER A 4 1.98 3.83 53.84
C SER A 4 0.62 4.23 53.28
N ALA A 5 0.51 5.50 52.87
CA ALA A 5 -0.33 5.89 51.73
C ALA A 5 0.55 6.21 50.51
N ARG A 6 1.13 5.16 49.89
CA ARG A 6 1.65 5.26 48.52
C ARG A 6 0.56 4.79 47.57
N THR A 7 -0.29 5.72 47.14
CA THR A 7 -1.13 5.50 45.96
C THR A 7 -0.21 5.43 44.75
N ASN A 8 0.07 4.20 44.33
CA ASN A 8 0.78 3.89 43.11
C ASN A 8 -0.11 4.32 41.94
N THR A 9 0.14 5.50 41.39
CA THR A 9 -0.46 5.96 40.14
C THR A 9 0.06 5.04 39.05
N ALA A 10 -0.64 3.94 38.80
CA ALA A 10 -0.40 3.08 37.66
C ALA A 10 -0.67 3.91 36.40
N THR A 11 0.40 4.45 35.83
CA THR A 11 0.43 4.95 34.45
C THR A 11 -0.03 3.81 33.56
N ALA A 12 -1.29 3.86 33.14
CA ALA A 12 -1.75 3.03 32.04
C ALA A 12 -0.81 3.28 30.85
N PRO A 13 -0.32 2.24 30.15
CA PRO A 13 0.46 2.45 28.93
C PRO A 13 -0.37 3.33 27.98
N PRO A 14 0.26 4.22 27.19
CA PRO A 14 -0.48 4.95 26.16
C PRO A 14 -1.19 3.92 25.29
N GLN A 15 -2.51 4.02 25.22
CA GLN A 15 -3.32 3.22 24.32
C GLN A 15 -2.70 3.34 22.93
N THR A 16 -2.11 2.24 22.46
CA THR A 16 -1.67 2.10 21.09
C THR A 16 -2.89 2.38 20.25
N ALA A 17 -2.98 3.58 19.67
CA ALA A 17 -3.88 3.83 18.57
C ALA A 17 -3.71 2.64 17.61
N PRO A 18 -4.79 2.08 17.04
CA PRO A 18 -4.61 1.08 16.01
C PRO A 18 -3.71 1.74 14.96
N TYR A 19 -2.46 1.25 14.85
CA TYR A 19 -1.57 1.55 13.75
C TYR A 19 -2.41 1.27 12.53
N SER A 20 -2.98 2.31 11.95
CA SER A 20 -4.10 2.15 11.03
C SER A 20 -3.50 1.41 9.87
N GLU A 21 -3.90 0.16 9.63
CA GLU A 21 -3.30 -0.67 8.58
C GLU A 21 -3.40 -0.01 7.19
N ALA A 22 -4.24 1.01 7.07
CA ALA A 22 -4.30 1.95 5.97
C ALA A 22 -3.00 2.73 5.73
N GLU A 23 -2.23 3.10 6.76
CA GLU A 23 -0.98 3.85 6.63
C GLU A 23 0.10 3.11 5.83
N PRO A 24 0.51 1.86 6.15
CA PRO A 24 1.54 1.17 5.37
C PRO A 24 1.09 0.86 3.93
N ARG A 25 -0.21 0.59 3.73
CA ARG A 25 -0.79 0.40 2.38
C ARG A 25 -0.71 1.68 1.57
N HIS A 26 -1.15 2.79 2.15
CA HIS A 26 -1.16 4.09 1.51
C HIS A 26 0.27 4.57 1.20
N THR A 27 1.22 4.40 2.12
CA THR A 27 2.65 4.72 1.89
C THR A 27 3.22 3.94 0.72
N ALA A 28 3.02 2.62 0.66
CA ALA A 28 3.50 1.80 -0.46
C ALA A 28 2.91 2.24 -1.82
N LEU A 29 1.62 2.59 -1.84
CA LEU A 29 0.97 3.10 -3.07
C LEU A 29 1.48 4.48 -3.47
N GLN A 30 1.78 5.36 -2.51
CA GLN A 30 2.36 6.68 -2.78
C GLN A 30 3.78 6.58 -3.32
N GLU A 31 4.60 5.67 -2.79
CA GLU A 31 5.95 5.40 -3.30
C GLU A 31 5.89 4.88 -4.74
N LEU A 32 5.04 3.88 -5.01
CA LEU A 32 4.83 3.36 -6.36
C LEU A 32 4.31 4.44 -7.32
N ALA A 33 3.36 5.27 -6.88
CA ALA A 33 2.87 6.39 -7.67
C ALA A 33 3.97 7.41 -7.99
N GLY A 34 4.87 7.69 -7.04
CA GLY A 34 6.02 8.56 -7.24
C GLY A 34 6.97 8.02 -8.33
N LEU A 35 7.27 6.73 -8.29
CA LEU A 35 8.11 6.07 -9.30
C LEU A 35 7.49 6.13 -10.69
N LEU A 36 6.19 5.86 -10.82
CA LEU A 36 5.48 5.88 -12.09
C LEU A 36 5.37 7.30 -12.66
N ARG A 37 5.07 8.29 -11.82
CA ARG A 37 5.08 9.72 -12.23
C ARG A 37 6.46 10.16 -12.70
N GLY A 38 7.53 9.69 -12.05
CA GLY A 38 8.90 9.93 -12.47
C GLY A 38 9.24 9.38 -13.86
N GLN A 39 8.43 8.44 -14.37
CA GLN A 39 8.56 7.86 -15.72
C GLN A 39 7.56 8.45 -16.73
N GLY A 40 6.78 9.46 -16.35
CA GLY A 40 5.83 10.14 -17.24
C GLY A 40 4.40 9.60 -17.22
N TYR A 41 4.11 8.58 -16.42
CA TYR A 41 2.76 8.04 -16.29
C TYR A 41 1.88 8.92 -15.39
N THR A 42 0.57 8.96 -15.68
CA THR A 42 -0.39 9.58 -14.77
C THR A 42 -0.78 8.57 -13.70
N ALA A 43 -0.43 8.84 -12.45
CA ALA A 43 -0.69 7.94 -11.33
C ALA A 43 -1.49 8.66 -10.22
N LYS A 44 -2.63 8.10 -9.81
CA LYS A 44 -3.53 8.66 -8.78
C LYS A 44 -3.75 7.64 -7.67
N VAL A 45 -3.45 8.01 -6.43
CA VAL A 45 -3.73 7.19 -5.26
C VAL A 45 -5.08 7.59 -4.68
N GLU A 46 -5.99 6.64 -4.50
CA GLU A 46 -7.30 6.83 -3.88
C GLU A 46 -7.48 5.81 -2.76
N ARG A 47 -7.44 6.30 -1.50
CA ARG A 47 -7.49 5.49 -0.26
C ARG A 47 -6.51 4.31 -0.24
N LEU A 48 -6.90 3.18 -0.84
CA LEU A 48 -6.21 1.89 -0.76
C LEU A 48 -5.87 1.29 -2.14
N HIS A 49 -6.05 2.06 -3.22
CA HIS A 49 -5.62 1.68 -4.55
C HIS A 49 -4.94 2.83 -5.28
N LEU A 50 -4.19 2.47 -6.30
CA LEU A 50 -3.46 3.31 -7.23
C LEU A 50 -4.00 3.04 -8.62
N THR A 51 -4.44 4.09 -9.30
CA THR A 51 -4.84 4.04 -10.70
C THR A 51 -3.74 4.68 -11.54
N VAL A 52 -3.29 3.98 -12.57
CA VAL A 52 -2.19 4.39 -13.46
C VAL A 52 -2.72 4.43 -14.89
N THR A 53 -2.50 5.53 -15.60
CA THR A 53 -2.94 5.70 -16.99
C THR A 53 -1.79 6.16 -17.88
N ASP A 54 -1.73 5.60 -19.09
CA ASP A 54 -0.81 5.98 -20.18
C ASP A 54 -1.56 6.31 -21.48
N GLY A 55 -2.88 6.39 -21.43
CA GLY A 55 -3.77 6.48 -22.59
C GLY A 55 -5.21 6.14 -22.19
N ASP A 56 -5.91 5.40 -23.03
CA ASP A 56 -7.35 5.14 -22.90
C ASP A 56 -7.73 4.21 -21.74
N GLU A 57 -6.91 3.22 -21.40
CA GLU A 57 -7.29 2.21 -20.40
C GLU A 57 -6.42 2.29 -19.13
N PRO A 58 -7.03 2.54 -17.95
CA PRO A 58 -6.31 2.60 -16.69
C PRO A 58 -5.95 1.21 -16.18
N VAL A 59 -4.80 1.11 -15.52
CA VAL A 59 -4.38 -0.03 -14.71
C VAL A 59 -4.54 0.30 -13.24
N GLU A 60 -5.22 -0.59 -12.51
CA GLU A 60 -5.43 -0.45 -11.07
C GLU A 60 -4.53 -1.41 -10.27
N VAL A 61 -3.88 -0.86 -9.25
CA VAL A 61 -2.98 -1.56 -8.33
C VAL A 61 -3.43 -1.33 -6.90
N TRP A 62 -3.57 -2.41 -6.14
CA TRP A 62 -4.04 -2.40 -4.77
C TRP A 62 -2.90 -2.82 -3.84
N ALA A 63 -2.92 -2.35 -2.60
CA ALA A 63 -1.98 -2.79 -1.57
C ALA A 63 -2.72 -3.59 -0.49
N GLN A 64 -2.39 -4.88 -0.38
CA GLN A 64 -3.08 -5.81 0.51
C GLN A 64 -2.10 -6.71 1.26
N ARG A 65 -2.40 -7.02 2.52
CA ARG A 65 -1.64 -8.01 3.29
C ARG A 65 -2.07 -9.42 2.87
N ARG A 66 -1.11 -10.34 2.75
CA ARG A 66 -1.40 -11.75 2.49
C ARG A 66 -1.21 -12.56 3.77
N PRO A 67 -2.28 -13.18 4.31
CA PRO A 67 -2.15 -14.00 5.53
C PRO A 67 -1.28 -15.24 5.33
N ASN A 68 -1.22 -15.75 4.10
CA ASN A 68 -0.41 -16.91 3.74
C ASN A 68 1.08 -16.59 3.53
N ASP A 69 1.48 -15.32 3.67
CA ASP A 69 2.85 -14.83 3.47
C ASP A 69 3.25 -13.96 4.67
N GLU A 70 3.07 -14.50 5.89
CA GLU A 70 3.44 -13.83 7.15
C GLU A 70 2.79 -12.44 7.35
N ASN A 71 1.60 -12.21 6.80
CA ASN A 71 0.93 -10.90 6.75
C ASN A 71 1.76 -9.81 6.05
N ARG A 72 2.71 -10.19 5.18
CA ARG A 72 3.49 -9.26 4.36
C ARG A 72 2.56 -8.46 3.44
N LEU A 73 2.93 -7.21 3.21
CA LEU A 73 2.22 -6.32 2.30
C LEU A 73 2.63 -6.63 0.86
N TRP A 74 1.65 -6.74 -0.02
CA TRP A 74 1.82 -7.05 -1.44
C TRP A 74 1.08 -6.01 -2.29
N PHE A 75 1.67 -5.70 -3.44
CA PHE A 75 0.93 -5.12 -4.55
C PHE A 75 0.13 -6.22 -5.24
N ALA A 76 -1.10 -5.88 -5.62
CA ALA A 76 -2.02 -6.77 -6.30
C ALA A 76 -2.74 -6.02 -7.42
N TRP A 77 -3.18 -6.74 -8.44
CA TRP A 77 -4.08 -6.21 -9.46
C TRP A 77 -5.47 -5.97 -8.88
N ALA A 78 -6.26 -5.11 -9.54
CA ALA A 78 -7.70 -5.10 -9.33
C ALA A 78 -8.26 -6.54 -9.47
N GLY A 79 -9.04 -6.97 -8.47
CA GLY A 79 -9.50 -8.37 -8.35
C GLY A 79 -8.62 -9.26 -7.46
N GLY A 80 -7.53 -8.73 -6.89
CA GLY A 80 -6.75 -9.39 -5.83
C GLY A 80 -5.68 -10.36 -6.30
N GLY A 81 -5.41 -10.42 -7.61
CA GLY A 81 -4.31 -11.22 -8.18
C GLY A 81 -2.96 -10.69 -7.67
N PRO A 82 -2.08 -11.52 -7.09
CA PRO A 82 -0.81 -11.05 -6.54
C PRO A 82 0.13 -10.57 -7.66
N MET A 83 0.78 -9.44 -7.44
CA MET A 83 1.79 -8.89 -8.35
C MET A 83 3.19 -9.14 -7.79
N CYS A 84 3.54 -8.45 -6.70
CA CYS A 84 4.83 -8.60 -6.02
C CYS A 84 4.75 -8.07 -4.58
N PRO A 85 5.73 -8.39 -3.72
CA PRO A 85 5.84 -7.78 -2.40
C PRO A 85 5.99 -6.26 -2.45
N ALA A 86 5.42 -5.55 -1.48
CA ALA A 86 5.39 -4.09 -1.46
C ALA A 86 6.75 -3.43 -1.18
N ASP A 87 7.70 -4.17 -0.59
CA ASP A 87 9.09 -3.75 -0.41
C ASP A 87 9.93 -3.83 -1.71
N GLN A 88 9.35 -4.31 -2.81
CA GLN A 88 9.96 -4.35 -4.13
C GLN A 88 9.16 -3.49 -5.14
N PRO A 89 9.08 -2.16 -4.93
CA PRO A 89 8.24 -1.30 -5.76
C PRO A 89 8.70 -1.18 -7.22
N GLN A 90 9.98 -1.47 -7.52
CA GLN A 90 10.47 -1.50 -8.90
C GLN A 90 9.86 -2.65 -9.71
N ASP A 91 9.65 -3.82 -9.10
CA ASP A 91 8.99 -4.96 -9.77
C ASP A 91 7.53 -4.62 -10.08
N ALA A 92 6.86 -3.90 -9.18
CA ALA A 92 5.51 -3.39 -9.41
C ALA A 92 5.47 -2.42 -10.60
N VAL A 93 6.46 -1.52 -10.71
CA VAL A 93 6.56 -0.63 -11.88
C VAL A 93 6.69 -1.43 -13.18
N VAL A 94 7.56 -2.44 -13.22
CA VAL A 94 7.74 -3.30 -14.41
C VAL A 94 6.44 -4.00 -14.77
N ALA A 95 5.75 -4.57 -13.79
CA ALA A 95 4.48 -5.25 -13.99
C ALA A 95 3.40 -4.29 -14.51
N VAL A 96 3.25 -3.11 -13.91
CA VAL A 96 2.30 -2.07 -14.35
C VAL A 96 2.55 -1.63 -15.78
N LYS A 97 3.82 -1.41 -16.16
CA LYS A 97 4.19 -1.06 -17.53
C LYS A 97 3.87 -2.17 -18.53
N ALA A 98 4.16 -3.41 -18.15
CA ALA A 98 3.81 -4.56 -18.97
C ALA A 98 2.29 -4.65 -19.18
N ALA A 99 1.50 -4.41 -18.13
CA ALA A 99 0.03 -4.38 -18.23
C ALA A 99 -0.46 -3.25 -19.14
N LEU A 100 0.05 -2.02 -18.96
CA LEU A 100 -0.30 -0.87 -19.81
C LEU A 100 0.01 -1.12 -21.29
N HIS A 101 1.14 -1.75 -21.61
CA HIS A 101 1.51 -2.07 -23.00
C HIS A 101 0.78 -3.28 -23.59
N GLN A 102 0.18 -4.14 -22.76
CA GLN A 102 -0.57 -5.31 -23.21
C GLN A 102 -2.02 -4.99 -23.54
N ILE A 103 -2.55 -3.85 -23.09
CA ILE A 103 -3.88 -3.42 -23.47
C ILE A 103 -3.80 -2.89 -24.91
N PRO A 104 -4.36 -3.61 -25.91
CA PRO A 104 -4.32 -3.14 -27.27
C PRO A 104 -5.11 -1.83 -27.35
N ALA A 105 -4.51 -0.79 -27.91
CA ALA A 105 -5.24 0.35 -28.44
C ALA A 105 -6.23 -0.21 -29.47
N ARG A 106 -7.48 -0.42 -29.04
CA ARG A 106 -8.49 -1.05 -29.88
C ARG A 106 -8.93 0.01 -30.89
N MET A 107 -8.28 -0.01 -32.05
CA MET A 107 -8.69 0.72 -33.26
C MET A 107 -10.10 0.35 -33.69
#